data_AF-A0A2G6MTV7-F1
#
_entry.id   AF-A0A2G6MTV7-F1
#
_cell.length_a   1.000
_cell.length_b   1.000
_cell.length_c   1.000
_cell.angle_alpha   90.00
_cell.angle_beta   90.00
_cell.angle_gamma   90.00
#
_symmetry.space_group_name_H-M   'P 1'
#
loop_
_entity.id
_entity.type
_entity.pdbx_description
1 polymer ?
#
loop_
_entity_poly.entity_id
_entity_poly.type
_entity_poly.pdbx_seq_one_letter_code
_entity_poly.pdbx_strand_id
1 'polypeptide(L)'
;MQANALFQYRYGRGYVFFRFFGKIFPEIQIIREVFVNKDCRLFFLFFSLFCYMPSSAFAISADEVLVIANKRAAGSVSLARYYMKKRNIPQQNLLVLVTSAKETVDRYEYNRWIRKPVAKKIARL
;
A
#
# COMPACT_ATOMS: atom_id res chain seq x y z
N MET A 1 31.98 1.21 65.04
CA MET A 1 32.73 2.32 64.41
C MET A 1 32.20 2.49 62.99
N GLN A 2 31.53 3.63 62.73
CA GLN A 2 31.45 4.43 61.48
C GLN A 2 31.17 3.72 60.13
N ALA A 3 30.38 4.19 59.15
CA ALA A 3 29.30 5.17 58.99
C ALA A 3 28.76 5.00 57.54
N ASN A 4 27.45 5.15 57.35
CA ASN A 4 26.70 5.66 56.16
C ASN A 4 27.25 5.56 54.72
N ALA A 5 26.44 4.97 53.82
CA ALA A 5 26.14 5.57 52.50
C ALA A 5 24.83 5.01 51.91
N LEU A 6 23.68 5.39 52.48
CA LEU A 6 22.40 5.31 51.78
C LEU A 6 22.30 6.50 50.83
N PHE A 7 22.56 6.29 49.54
CA PHE A 7 22.26 7.30 48.53
C PHE A 7 20.77 7.25 48.19
N GLN A 8 19.98 8.06 48.89
CA GLN A 8 18.63 8.41 48.47
C GLN A 8 18.72 9.59 47.49
N TYR A 9 18.51 9.33 46.20
CA TYR A 9 18.28 10.39 45.23
C TYR A 9 16.79 10.71 45.15
N ARG A 10 16.45 11.98 45.41
CA ARG A 10 15.10 12.51 45.30
C ARG A 10 14.91 13.09 43.90
N TYR A 11 14.19 12.37 43.05
CA TYR A 11 13.57 12.91 41.84
C TYR A 11 12.04 12.87 42.03
N GLY A 12 11.32 13.87 41.48
CA GLY A 12 9.89 14.09 41.72
C GLY A 12 8.98 12.87 41.53
N ARG A 13 7.87 12.86 42.28
CA ARG A 13 6.74 11.90 42.37
C ARG A 13 6.81 10.65 41.46
N GLY A 14 7.42 9.58 41.96
CA GLY A 14 7.21 8.22 41.43
C GLY A 14 8.45 7.34 41.53
N TYR A 15 8.34 6.21 42.23
CA TYR A 15 9.38 5.17 42.24
C TYR A 15 9.15 4.25 41.04
N VAL A 16 10.10 4.16 40.10
CA VAL A 16 10.11 3.07 39.09
C VAL A 16 11.31 2.18 39.38
N PHE A 17 11.01 0.95 39.80
CA PHE A 17 11.98 -0.06 40.17
C PHE A 17 12.54 -0.71 38.88
N PHE A 18 13.72 -0.31 38.41
CA PHE A 18 14.46 -1.08 37.42
C PHE A 18 15.47 -1.97 38.13
N ARG A 19 15.04 -3.19 38.47
CA ARG A 19 15.92 -4.25 38.96
C ARG A 19 16.26 -5.16 37.78
N PHE A 20 17.56 -5.40 37.60
CA PHE A 20 18.18 -6.31 36.63
C PHE A 20 18.28 -5.82 35.18
N PHE A 21 19.33 -6.27 34.48
CA PHE A 21 19.71 -5.98 33.07
C PHE A 21 20.74 -4.86 32.79
N GLY A 22 21.59 -4.50 33.74
CA GLY A 22 22.72 -3.58 33.49
C GLY A 22 23.99 -4.20 32.89
N LYS A 23 24.01 -5.47 32.43
CA LYS A 23 25.26 -6.13 31.97
C LYS A 23 25.23 -6.85 30.62
N ILE A 24 24.08 -7.02 29.96
CA ILE A 24 23.98 -7.97 28.83
C ILE A 24 23.91 -7.29 27.46
N PHE A 25 23.55 -6.01 27.37
CA PHE A 25 23.44 -5.32 26.07
C PHE A 25 23.94 -3.86 26.17
N PRO A 26 25.18 -3.55 25.75
CA PRO A 26 25.64 -2.16 25.65
C PRO A 26 24.84 -1.34 24.62
N GLU A 27 24.15 -2.01 23.69
CA GLU A 27 23.27 -1.40 22.69
C GLU A 27 22.06 -0.66 23.31
N ILE A 28 21.68 -0.94 24.56
CA ILE A 28 20.59 -0.26 25.27
C ILE A 28 21.01 1.13 25.81
N GLN A 29 22.32 1.40 25.97
CA GLN A 29 22.78 2.73 26.41
C GLN A 29 22.45 3.82 25.38
N ILE A 30 22.57 3.51 24.09
CA ILE A 30 22.21 4.43 23.00
C ILE A 30 20.71 4.76 23.04
N ILE A 31 19.87 3.74 23.28
CA ILE A 31 18.42 3.92 23.38
C ILE A 31 18.06 4.80 24.60
N ARG A 32 18.82 4.73 25.70
CA ARG A 32 18.62 5.57 26.89
C ARG A 32 18.97 7.03 26.64
N GLU A 33 20.10 7.34 25.99
CA GLU A 33 20.50 8.74 25.75
C GLU A 33 19.58 9.44 24.76
N VAL A 34 19.13 8.73 23.72
CA VAL A 34 18.12 9.22 22.76
C VAL A 34 16.80 9.54 23.46
N PHE A 35 16.42 8.81 24.52
CA PHE A 35 15.18 9.03 25.26
C PHE A 35 15.27 10.14 26.33
N VAL A 36 16.47 10.54 26.76
CA VAL A 36 16.71 11.57 27.80
C VAL A 36 16.76 12.98 27.18
N ASN A 37 17.27 13.12 25.96
CA ASN A 37 17.26 14.40 25.25
C ASN A 37 15.86 14.72 24.72
N LYS A 38 15.28 15.81 25.23
CA LYS A 38 13.96 16.31 24.84
C LYS A 38 13.88 16.59 23.33
N ASP A 39 15.00 17.04 22.76
CA ASP A 39 15.14 17.37 21.34
C ASP A 39 15.10 16.12 20.45
N CYS A 40 15.73 15.02 20.88
CA CYS A 40 15.66 13.74 20.19
C CYS A 40 14.26 13.13 20.27
N ARG A 41 13.60 13.19 21.44
CA ARG A 41 12.21 12.73 21.60
C ARG A 41 11.24 13.44 20.66
N LEU A 42 11.37 14.75 20.54
CA LEU A 42 10.52 15.53 19.64
C LEU A 42 10.76 15.11 18.19
N PHE A 43 12.03 14.98 17.79
CA PHE A 43 12.41 14.53 16.45
C PHE A 43 11.82 13.15 16.10
N PHE A 44 11.92 12.17 17.01
CA PHE A 44 11.35 10.84 16.79
C PHE A 44 9.82 10.84 16.74
N LEU A 45 9.15 11.68 17.54
CA LEU A 45 7.69 11.85 17.48
C LEU A 45 7.25 12.49 16.16
N PHE A 46 7.95 13.53 15.70
CA PHE A 46 7.69 14.15 14.40
C PHE A 46 7.95 13.20 13.24
N PHE A 47 9.04 12.43 13.29
CA PHE A 47 9.37 11.45 12.26
C PHE A 47 8.33 10.33 12.18
N SER A 48 7.92 9.79 13.34
CA SER A 48 6.84 8.81 13.43
C SER A 48 5.54 9.37 12.82
N LEU A 49 5.14 10.58 13.22
CA LEU A 49 3.93 11.23 12.70
C LEU A 49 3.99 11.46 11.17
N PHE A 50 5.17 11.81 10.66
CA PHE A 50 5.42 11.98 9.23
C PHE A 50 5.29 10.65 8.46
N CYS A 51 5.81 9.54 9.02
CA CYS A 51 5.67 8.22 8.43
C CYS A 51 4.23 7.70 8.37
N TYR A 52 3.32 8.21 9.21
CA TYR A 52 1.89 7.87 9.18
C TYR A 52 1.08 8.71 8.18
N MET A 53 1.68 9.65 7.45
CA MET A 53 0.94 10.36 6.42
C MET A 53 0.61 9.40 5.27
N PRO A 54 -0.67 9.25 4.88
CA PRO A 54 -1.04 8.40 3.76
C PRO A 54 -0.40 8.98 2.49
N SER A 55 0.54 8.25 1.90
CA SER A 55 1.03 8.60 0.57
C SER A 55 -0.08 8.30 -0.43
N SER A 56 -0.34 9.24 -1.33
CA SER A 56 -1.23 8.98 -2.45
C SER A 56 -0.56 7.95 -3.35
N ALA A 57 -0.96 6.68 -3.21
CA ALA A 57 -0.57 5.64 -4.14
C ALA A 57 -1.28 5.92 -5.48
N PHE A 58 -0.50 6.05 -6.56
CA PHE A 58 -1.03 6.11 -7.92
C PHE A 58 -1.54 4.71 -8.32
N ALA A 59 -2.71 4.35 -7.79
CA ALA A 59 -3.43 3.15 -8.18
C ALA A 59 -4.25 3.43 -9.45
N ILE A 60 -4.46 2.39 -10.26
CA ILE A 60 -5.29 2.49 -11.46
C ILE A 60 -6.73 2.86 -11.08
N SER A 61 -7.21 3.96 -11.63
CA SER A 61 -8.58 4.44 -11.46
C SER A 61 -9.53 3.74 -12.44
N ALA A 62 -10.84 3.80 -12.18
CA ALA A 62 -11.83 3.18 -13.05
C ALA A 62 -11.82 3.76 -14.48
N ASP A 63 -11.47 5.04 -14.61
CA ASP A 63 -11.37 5.76 -15.88
C ASP A 63 -10.21 5.26 -16.77
N GLU A 64 -9.18 4.67 -16.15
CA GLU A 64 -7.99 4.14 -16.82
C GLU A 64 -8.14 2.66 -17.24
N VAL A 65 -9.31 2.06 -17.00
CA VAL A 65 -9.57 0.64 -17.31
C VAL A 65 -10.39 0.49 -18.59
N LEU A 66 -9.82 -0.16 -19.60
CA LEU A 66 -10.55 -0.66 -20.78
C LEU A 66 -11.10 -2.07 -20.52
N VAL A 67 -12.40 -2.27 -20.73
CA VAL A 67 -13.03 -3.59 -20.65
C VAL A 67 -13.27 -4.15 -22.04
N ILE A 68 -12.83 -5.39 -22.28
CA ILE A 68 -12.98 -6.08 -23.57
C ILE A 68 -13.98 -7.23 -23.41
N ALA A 69 -14.96 -7.32 -24.31
CA ALA A 69 -15.93 -8.41 -24.33
C ALA A 69 -16.00 -9.05 -25.71
N ASN A 70 -16.07 -10.38 -25.77
CA ASN A 70 -16.22 -11.11 -27.03
C ASN A 70 -17.70 -11.40 -27.28
N LYS A 71 -18.27 -10.85 -28.35
CA LYS A 71 -19.67 -11.07 -28.74
C LYS A 71 -19.97 -12.54 -29.06
N ARG A 72 -18.98 -13.34 -29.48
CA ARG A 72 -19.18 -14.77 -29.77
C ARG A 72 -19.17 -15.65 -28.51
N ALA A 73 -18.66 -15.14 -27.38
CA ALA A 73 -18.71 -15.85 -26.11
C ALA A 73 -20.04 -15.53 -25.40
N ALA A 74 -20.87 -16.55 -25.21
CA ALA A 74 -22.19 -16.40 -24.60
C ALA A 74 -22.09 -15.71 -23.22
N GLY A 75 -22.93 -14.69 -23.00
CA GLY A 75 -22.94 -13.93 -21.74
C GLY A 75 -21.76 -12.99 -21.50
N SER A 76 -20.74 -12.95 -22.37
CA SER A 76 -19.54 -12.12 -22.16
C SER A 76 -19.86 -10.62 -22.07
N VAL A 77 -20.74 -10.11 -22.95
CA VAL A 77 -21.10 -8.68 -22.98
C VAL A 77 -21.93 -8.29 -21.75
N SER A 78 -22.88 -9.11 -21.32
CA SER A 78 -23.67 -8.85 -20.11
C SER A 78 -22.80 -8.88 -18.86
N LEU A 79 -21.86 -9.83 -18.78
CA LEU A 79 -20.91 -9.94 -17.67
C LEU A 79 -19.98 -8.71 -17.60
N ALA A 80 -19.46 -8.26 -18.75
CA ALA A 80 -18.65 -7.05 -18.84
C ALA A 80 -19.41 -5.82 -18.30
N ARG A 81 -20.65 -5.61 -18.76
CA ARG A 81 -21.48 -4.49 -18.28
C ARG A 81 -21.77 -4.55 -16.79
N TYR A 82 -22.02 -5.74 -16.25
CA TYR A 82 -22.22 -5.94 -14.83
C TYR A 82 -21.00 -5.48 -14.01
N TYR A 83 -19.79 -5.91 -14.39
CA TYR A 83 -18.57 -5.51 -13.70
C TYR A 83 -18.23 -4.03 -13.87
N MET A 84 -18.47 -3.46 -15.05
CA MET A 84 -18.30 -2.02 -15.27
C MET A 84 -19.17 -1.21 -14.31
N LYS A 85 -20.45 -1.60 -14.15
CA LYS A 85 -21.34 -0.97 -13.18
C LYS A 85 -20.84 -1.14 -11.74
N LYS A 86 -20.42 -2.36 -11.36
CA LYS A 86 -19.93 -2.66 -10.01
C LYS A 86 -18.64 -1.90 -9.64
N ARG A 87 -17.83 -1.55 -10.64
CA ARG A 87 -16.52 -0.90 -10.46
C ARG A 87 -16.51 0.58 -10.86
N ASN A 88 -17.67 1.15 -11.21
CA ASN A 88 -17.80 2.52 -11.72
C ASN A 88 -16.93 2.81 -12.95
N ILE A 89 -16.71 1.82 -13.82
CA ILE A 89 -15.96 2.00 -15.06
C ILE A 89 -16.87 2.70 -16.09
N PRO A 90 -16.40 3.79 -16.73
CA PRO A 90 -17.20 4.52 -17.70
C PRO A 90 -17.66 3.63 -18.86
N GLN A 91 -18.91 3.78 -19.31
CA GLN A 91 -19.47 2.94 -20.38
C GLN A 91 -18.70 3.07 -21.70
N GLN A 92 -18.09 4.23 -21.95
CA GLN A 92 -17.25 4.44 -23.13
C GLN A 92 -15.98 3.56 -23.13
N ASN A 93 -15.59 2.99 -22.00
CA ASN A 93 -14.43 2.11 -21.87
C ASN A 93 -14.76 0.64 -22.22
N LEU A 94 -15.95 0.36 -22.77
CA LEU A 94 -16.27 -0.97 -23.30
C LEU A 94 -15.84 -1.11 -24.76
N LEU A 95 -15.06 -2.14 -25.06
CA LEU A 95 -14.76 -2.59 -26.42
C LEU A 95 -15.34 -3.97 -26.66
N VAL A 96 -16.37 -4.05 -27.51
CA VAL A 96 -16.96 -5.33 -27.93
C VAL A 96 -16.26 -5.80 -29.20
N LEU A 97 -15.67 -6.99 -29.17
CA LEU A 97 -14.98 -7.63 -30.28
C LEU A 97 -15.78 -8.82 -30.81
N VAL A 98 -15.54 -9.18 -32.07
CA VAL A 98 -16.03 -10.42 -32.68
C VAL A 98 -14.80 -11.25 -33.04
N THR A 99 -14.51 -12.29 -32.24
CA THR A 99 -13.37 -13.19 -32.45
C THR A 99 -13.74 -14.62 -32.09
N SER A 100 -12.83 -15.58 -32.25
CA SER A 100 -13.02 -16.98 -31.84
C SER A 100 -13.61 -17.10 -30.42
N ALA A 101 -14.57 -18.00 -30.24
CA ALA A 101 -15.14 -18.31 -28.91
C ALA A 101 -14.33 -19.37 -28.16
N LYS A 102 -13.29 -19.94 -28.80
CA LYS A 102 -12.37 -20.86 -28.16
C LYS A 102 -11.55 -20.10 -27.10
N GLU A 103 -11.13 -20.82 -26.08
CA GLU A 103 -10.25 -20.29 -25.03
C GLU A 103 -8.89 -19.86 -25.59
N THR A 104 -8.42 -20.56 -26.64
CA THR A 104 -7.18 -20.27 -27.34
C THR A 104 -7.44 -19.62 -28.70
N VAL A 105 -6.56 -18.70 -29.09
CA VAL A 105 -6.56 -18.02 -30.38
C VAL A 105 -5.15 -18.03 -30.93
N ASP A 106 -5.00 -18.25 -32.24
CA ASP A 106 -3.68 -18.19 -32.86
C ASP A 106 -3.18 -16.73 -32.97
N ARG A 107 -1.87 -16.58 -33.20
CA ARG A 107 -1.23 -15.27 -33.21
C ARG A 107 -1.70 -14.37 -34.36
N TYR A 108 -2.04 -14.96 -35.51
CA TYR A 108 -2.54 -14.21 -36.67
C TYR A 108 -3.92 -13.64 -36.37
N GLU A 109 -4.85 -14.47 -35.87
CA GLU A 109 -6.18 -14.04 -35.46
C GLU A 109 -6.13 -13.00 -34.32
N TYR A 110 -5.29 -13.21 -33.30
CA TYR A 110 -5.08 -12.23 -32.22
C TYR A 110 -4.65 -10.87 -32.76
N ASN A 111 -3.63 -10.84 -33.63
CA ASN A 111 -3.12 -9.61 -34.20
C ASN A 111 -4.16 -8.88 -35.05
N ARG A 112 -4.95 -9.64 -35.82
CA ARG A 112 -5.96 -9.09 -36.74
C ARG A 112 -7.19 -8.58 -36.01
N TRP A 113 -7.75 -9.38 -35.09
CA TRP A 113 -9.07 -9.17 -34.52
C TRP A 113 -9.07 -8.61 -33.09
N ILE A 114 -7.95 -8.68 -32.37
CA ILE A 114 -7.85 -8.23 -30.97
C ILE A 114 -6.86 -7.08 -30.83
N ARG A 115 -5.58 -7.29 -31.17
CA ARG A 115 -4.51 -6.30 -30.90
C ARG A 115 -4.76 -4.95 -31.57
N LYS A 116 -5.07 -4.94 -32.87
CA LYS A 116 -5.33 -3.70 -33.64
C LYS A 116 -6.50 -2.88 -33.09
N PRO A 117 -7.71 -3.45 -32.89
CA PRO A 117 -8.83 -2.68 -32.35
C PRO A 117 -8.60 -2.21 -30.91
N VAL A 118 -7.94 -3.03 -30.07
CA VAL A 118 -7.58 -2.64 -28.69
C VAL A 118 -6.64 -1.44 -28.70
N ALA A 119 -5.55 -1.49 -29.47
CA ALA A 119 -4.60 -0.37 -29.58
C ALA A 119 -5.28 0.92 -30.07
N LYS A 120 -6.15 0.81 -31.09
CA LYS A 120 -6.92 1.96 -31.60
C LYS A 120 -7.87 2.54 -30.56
N LYS A 121 -8.45 1.70 -29.70
CA LYS A 121 -9.38 2.16 -28.65
C LYS A 121 -8.61 2.86 -27.53
N ILE A 122 -7.50 2.29 -27.08
CA ILE A 122 -6.63 2.89 -26.05
C ILE A 122 -6.12 4.27 -26.49
N ALA A 123 -5.73 4.42 -27.77
CA ALA A 123 -5.28 5.70 -28.32
C ALA A 123 -6.38 6.79 -28.39
N ARG A 124 -7.63 6.47 -28.01
CA ARG A 124 -8.81 7.36 -28.04
C ARG A 124 -9.52 7.45 -26.68
N LEU A 125 -8.98 6.79 -25.66
CA LEU A 125 -9.40 6.95 -24.27
C LEU A 125 -8.65 8.13 -23.68
#